data_AF-A0A151SYR5-F1
#
_entry.id   AF-A0A151SYR5-F1
#
_cell.length_a   1.000
_cell.length_b   1.000
_cell.length_c   1.000
_cell.angle_alpha   90.00
_cell.angle_beta   90.00
_cell.angle_gamma   90.00
#
_symmetry.space_group_name_H-M   'P 1'
#
loop_
_entity.id
_entity.type
_entity.pdbx_description
1 polymer ?
#
loop_
_entity_poly.entity_id
_entity_poly.type
_entity_poly.pdbx_seq_one_letter_code
_entity_poly.pdbx_strand_id
1 'polypeptide(L)'
;MAIKTIEVLKGCGSQEEIMEVLAAVASDLGDPIDDVNALQVIPLKGAMTNEVFRIKWPTKNGGEVRNVLVRSYGEGVEVFFDREEEVRTFECMSEHGQGPRLLARFTSGRVEEFIHAKTLSAADLRDPEVSALIASKMREFHNLHMPAAKMVQIWHRMRKWLGEARSLCSPKDIKIFGLDNLDEEINILEKKLSEGYQEIGFCHNDLQYGNIMMDEETRLITIIDYEYASYNPVAYDLANHFCEMVADYHSDTPHVLDYNKYPSLEERQRFIRIYLSSEGKKPSNAKVNKLVKAVEKYALASHIFWGLWGLISSYVNKIDFDYKEYARQRFQEYWLRKPTLLDSPCITSQDATVNGSLPSFT
;
A
#
# COMPACT_ATOMS: atom_id res chain seq x y z
N MET A 1 -34.95 15.93 -0.63
CA MET A 1 -33.80 15.10 -0.23
C MET A 1 -32.55 15.39 -1.06
N ALA A 2 -32.64 15.66 -2.36
CA ALA A 2 -31.51 15.97 -3.25
C ALA A 2 -30.66 17.20 -2.85
N ILE A 3 -31.28 18.29 -2.36
CA ILE A 3 -30.55 19.51 -1.93
C ILE A 3 -29.56 19.20 -0.78
N LYS A 4 -29.91 18.28 0.14
CA LYS A 4 -28.99 17.85 1.21
C LYS A 4 -27.82 16.99 0.70
N THR A 5 -27.94 16.37 -0.47
CA THR A 5 -26.98 15.42 -1.03
C THR A 5 -25.84 16.15 -1.76
N ILE A 6 -26.13 17.29 -2.41
CA ILE A 6 -25.13 18.12 -3.10
C ILE A 6 -24.34 18.97 -2.09
N GLU A 7 -24.97 19.40 -0.98
CA GLU A 7 -24.29 20.14 0.09
C GLU A 7 -23.11 19.38 0.73
N VAL A 8 -23.04 18.05 0.57
CA VAL A 8 -21.94 17.23 1.08
C VAL A 8 -20.62 17.54 0.37
N LEU A 9 -20.65 18.07 -0.86
CA LEU A 9 -19.46 18.47 -1.61
C LEU A 9 -18.89 19.83 -1.18
N LYS A 10 -19.51 20.54 -0.23
CA LYS A 10 -19.09 21.89 0.21
C LYS A 10 -17.69 21.95 0.86
N GLY A 11 -17.11 20.81 1.25
CA GLY A 11 -15.77 20.72 1.84
C GLY A 11 -14.62 20.54 0.84
N CYS A 12 -14.92 20.31 -0.45
CA CYS A 12 -14.04 19.62 -1.39
C CYS A 12 -13.48 20.46 -2.55
N GLY A 13 -13.72 21.77 -2.57
CA GLY A 13 -13.50 22.67 -3.73
C GLY A 13 -14.73 23.51 -4.04
N SER A 14 -14.72 24.32 -5.11
CA SER A 14 -15.97 24.98 -5.53
C SER A 14 -16.91 23.90 -6.06
N GLN A 15 -18.04 23.71 -5.36
CA GLN A 15 -19.09 22.75 -5.76
C GLN A 15 -19.48 22.92 -7.24
N GLU A 16 -19.42 24.15 -7.74
CA GLU A 16 -19.64 24.50 -9.14
C GLU A 16 -18.67 23.79 -10.09
N GLU A 17 -17.36 23.83 -9.81
CA GLU A 17 -16.34 23.19 -10.65
C GLU A 17 -16.53 21.66 -10.71
N ILE A 18 -16.78 21.02 -9.57
CA ILE A 18 -17.03 19.56 -9.52
C ILE A 18 -18.26 19.20 -10.37
N MET A 19 -19.31 19.99 -10.29
CA MET A 19 -20.56 19.75 -11.03
C MET A 19 -20.39 19.98 -12.54
N GLU A 20 -19.65 21.01 -12.95
CA GLU A 20 -19.29 21.26 -14.35
C GLU A 20 -18.49 20.09 -14.93
N VAL A 21 -17.48 19.63 -14.18
CA VAL A 21 -16.66 18.48 -14.57
C VAL A 21 -17.49 17.21 -14.66
N LEU A 22 -18.39 16.94 -13.70
CA LEU A 22 -19.29 15.78 -13.76
C LEU A 22 -20.23 15.83 -14.97
N ALA A 23 -20.75 17.01 -15.33
CA ALA A 23 -21.60 17.17 -16.51
C ALA A 23 -20.85 16.89 -17.82
N ALA A 24 -19.59 17.34 -17.91
CA ALA A 24 -18.72 17.03 -19.04
C ALA A 24 -18.43 15.52 -19.13
N VAL A 25 -18.01 14.90 -18.02
CA VAL A 25 -17.76 13.45 -17.94
C VAL A 25 -18.99 12.64 -18.33
N ALA A 26 -20.17 13.01 -17.83
CA ALA A 26 -21.43 12.35 -18.15
C ALA A 26 -21.74 12.42 -19.66
N SER A 27 -21.49 13.57 -20.28
CA SER A 27 -21.66 13.76 -21.72
C SER A 27 -20.68 12.91 -22.54
N ASP A 28 -19.41 12.86 -22.14
CA ASP A 28 -18.37 12.05 -22.80
C ASP A 28 -18.63 10.54 -22.69
N LEU A 29 -19.25 10.10 -21.58
CA LEU A 29 -19.69 8.72 -21.39
C LEU A 29 -20.99 8.37 -22.14
N GLY A 30 -21.62 9.35 -22.82
CA GLY A 30 -22.85 9.18 -23.58
C GLY A 30 -24.14 9.28 -22.77
N ASP A 31 -24.05 9.61 -21.49
CA ASP A 31 -25.17 9.66 -20.54
C ASP A 31 -25.22 11.03 -19.84
N PRO A 32 -25.51 12.13 -20.57
CA PRO A 32 -25.54 13.47 -20.00
C PRO A 32 -26.55 13.56 -18.86
N ILE A 33 -26.21 14.34 -17.83
CA ILE A 33 -27.06 14.56 -16.67
C ILE A 33 -28.13 15.60 -17.05
N ASP A 34 -29.31 15.12 -17.44
CA ASP A 34 -30.44 15.98 -17.83
C ASP A 34 -31.12 16.64 -16.61
N ASP A 35 -31.07 16.00 -15.44
CA ASP A 35 -31.57 16.52 -14.16
C ASP A 35 -30.53 16.34 -13.06
N VAL A 36 -29.95 17.45 -12.60
CA VAL A 36 -28.99 17.49 -11.49
C VAL A 36 -29.56 16.90 -10.19
N ASN A 37 -30.89 16.94 -10.00
CA ASN A 37 -31.53 16.36 -8.82
C ASN A 37 -31.56 14.83 -8.84
N ALA A 38 -31.29 14.20 -10.00
CA ALA A 38 -31.19 12.75 -10.13
C ALA A 38 -29.82 12.20 -9.66
N LEU A 39 -28.85 13.08 -9.40
CA LEU A 39 -27.54 12.69 -8.88
C LEU A 39 -27.65 12.20 -7.44
N GLN A 40 -27.07 11.03 -7.18
CA GLN A 40 -26.87 10.53 -5.83
C GLN A 40 -25.39 10.60 -5.47
N VAL A 41 -25.08 11.33 -4.40
CA VAL A 41 -23.73 11.44 -3.83
C VAL A 41 -23.68 10.56 -2.59
N ILE A 42 -22.77 9.59 -2.58
CA ILE A 42 -22.61 8.64 -1.48
C ILE A 42 -21.17 8.76 -0.98
N PRO A 43 -20.94 9.32 0.22
CA PRO A 43 -19.62 9.32 0.83
C PRO A 43 -19.13 7.89 1.07
N LEU A 44 -17.91 7.59 0.64
CA LEU A 44 -17.24 6.34 0.95
C LEU A 44 -16.35 6.55 2.17
N LYS A 45 -16.56 5.72 3.19
CA LYS A 45 -15.72 5.68 4.40
C LYS A 45 -14.50 4.80 4.14
N GLY A 46 -13.38 5.11 4.78
CA GLY A 46 -12.18 4.27 4.78
C GLY A 46 -10.97 4.84 4.06
N ALA A 47 -11.11 5.94 3.31
CA ALA A 47 -9.96 6.67 2.79
C ALA A 47 -9.32 7.50 3.91
N MET A 48 -8.05 7.23 4.22
CA MET A 48 -7.32 7.94 5.29
C MET A 48 -6.73 9.27 4.83
N THR A 49 -6.46 9.42 3.53
CA THR A 49 -5.70 10.54 2.94
C THR A 49 -6.54 11.48 2.05
N ASN A 50 -7.74 11.05 1.67
CA ASN A 50 -8.58 11.74 0.68
C ASN A 50 -10.06 11.62 1.05
N GLU A 51 -10.89 12.59 0.61
CA GLU A 51 -12.34 12.46 0.67
C GLU A 51 -12.86 11.82 -0.63
N VAL A 52 -13.60 10.72 -0.52
CA VAL A 52 -14.04 9.92 -1.68
C VAL A 52 -15.56 9.83 -1.71
N PHE A 53 -16.16 10.16 -2.85
CA PHE A 53 -17.59 10.11 -3.07
C PHE A 53 -17.91 9.25 -4.28
N ARG A 54 -18.83 8.31 -4.12
CA ARG A 54 -19.46 7.60 -5.23
C ARG A 54 -20.62 8.44 -5.75
N ILE A 55 -20.54 8.85 -7.00
CA ILE A 55 -21.58 9.59 -7.69
C ILE A 55 -22.35 8.65 -8.61
N LYS A 56 -23.68 8.75 -8.60
CA LYS A 56 -24.56 7.93 -9.43
C LYS A 56 -25.57 8.79 -10.20
N TRP A 57 -25.81 8.43 -11.46
CA TRP A 57 -26.91 8.96 -12.25
C TRP A 57 -27.50 7.92 -13.22
N PRO A 58 -28.77 8.07 -13.65
CA PRO A 58 -29.40 7.16 -14.61
C PRO A 58 -28.72 7.21 -15.99
N THR A 59 -28.58 6.07 -16.65
CA THR A 59 -28.20 6.01 -18.07
C THR A 59 -29.38 6.36 -18.98
N LYS A 60 -29.09 6.85 -20.19
CA LYS A 60 -30.13 7.13 -21.21
C LYS A 60 -30.94 5.89 -21.61
N ASN A 61 -30.33 4.72 -21.53
CA ASN A 61 -30.95 3.46 -21.94
C ASN A 61 -31.87 2.86 -20.84
N GLY A 62 -32.04 3.54 -19.70
CA GLY A 62 -33.06 3.24 -18.70
C GLY A 62 -32.89 1.94 -17.90
N GLY A 63 -31.90 1.11 -18.20
CA GLY A 63 -31.65 -0.17 -17.53
C GLY A 63 -30.50 -0.16 -16.51
N GLU A 64 -29.56 0.78 -16.62
CA GLU A 64 -28.35 0.82 -15.80
C GLU A 64 -28.12 2.18 -15.16
N VAL A 65 -27.36 2.20 -14.06
CA VAL A 65 -26.96 3.41 -13.34
C VAL A 65 -25.47 3.61 -13.57
N ARG A 66 -25.07 4.79 -14.03
CA ARG A 66 -23.66 5.17 -14.10
C ARG A 66 -23.10 5.38 -12.71
N ASN A 67 -21.86 4.96 -12.51
CA ASN A 67 -21.13 5.15 -11.27
C ASN A 67 -19.75 5.74 -11.62
N VAL A 68 -19.36 6.78 -10.90
CA VAL A 68 -18.00 7.31 -10.91
C VAL A 68 -17.57 7.62 -9.49
N LEU A 69 -16.26 7.76 -9.29
CA LEU A 69 -15.70 8.25 -8.04
C LEU A 69 -15.22 9.68 -8.22
N VAL A 70 -15.60 10.54 -7.28
CA VAL A 70 -14.97 11.85 -7.09
C VAL A 70 -14.04 11.70 -5.91
N ARG A 71 -12.76 11.96 -6.14
CA ARG A 71 -11.73 11.99 -5.09
C ARG A 71 -11.22 13.41 -4.96
N SER A 72 -11.39 13.96 -3.77
CA SER A 72 -10.84 15.26 -3.39
C SER A 72 -9.63 15.08 -2.49
N TYR A 73 -8.58 15.82 -2.79
CA TYR A 73 -7.30 15.71 -2.11
C TYR A 73 -7.39 16.26 -0.69
N GLY A 74 -7.05 15.43 0.30
CA GLY A 74 -7.00 15.85 1.70
C GLY A 74 -5.75 16.68 2.03
N GLU A 75 -5.87 17.56 3.02
CA GLU A 75 -4.76 18.30 3.62
C GLU A 75 -4.01 17.45 4.67
N GLY A 76 -2.72 17.71 4.88
CA GLY A 76 -1.96 17.14 6.01
C GLY A 76 -1.20 15.82 5.75
N VAL A 77 -1.22 15.30 4.52
CA VAL A 77 -0.51 14.06 4.13
C VAL A 77 0.79 14.29 3.38
N GLU A 78 1.15 15.55 3.14
CA GLU A 78 2.34 15.99 2.38
C GLU A 78 3.67 15.52 2.99
N VAL A 79 3.66 15.17 4.28
CA VAL A 79 4.82 14.57 4.96
C VAL A 79 5.17 13.19 4.37
N PHE A 80 4.18 12.43 3.89
CA PHE A 80 4.35 11.05 3.46
C PHE A 80 4.68 10.89 1.98
N PHE A 81 4.10 11.71 1.11
CA PHE A 81 4.30 11.62 -0.33
C PHE A 81 4.12 12.97 -1.02
N ASP A 82 4.69 13.07 -2.23
CA ASP A 82 4.57 14.23 -3.11
C ASP A 82 3.28 14.12 -3.95
N ARG A 83 2.42 15.13 -3.87
CA ARG A 83 1.13 15.11 -4.55
C ARG A 83 1.27 15.15 -6.07
N GLU A 84 2.24 15.88 -6.60
CA GLU A 84 2.44 15.94 -8.04
C GLU A 84 2.95 14.60 -8.58
N GLU A 85 3.84 13.93 -7.85
CA GLU A 85 4.28 12.57 -8.16
C GLU A 85 3.12 11.56 -8.10
N GLU A 86 2.24 11.69 -7.12
CA GLU A 86 1.03 10.85 -6.99
C GLU A 86 0.12 11.01 -8.21
N VAL A 87 -0.22 12.24 -8.63
CA VAL A 87 -1.12 12.40 -9.79
C VAL A 87 -0.47 11.94 -11.10
N ARG A 88 0.84 12.16 -11.28
CA ARG A 88 1.58 11.66 -12.46
C ARG A 88 1.59 10.13 -12.49
N THR A 89 1.78 9.50 -11.35
CA THR A 89 1.75 8.04 -11.22
C THR A 89 0.36 7.51 -11.53
N PHE A 90 -0.68 8.11 -10.97
CA PHE A 90 -2.08 7.73 -11.21
C PHE A 90 -2.46 7.83 -12.69
N GLU A 91 -2.11 8.93 -13.35
CA GLU A 91 -2.37 9.10 -14.79
C GLU A 91 -1.73 7.99 -15.61
N CYS A 92 -0.47 7.69 -15.33
CA CYS A 92 0.23 6.66 -16.06
C CYS A 92 -0.35 5.26 -15.77
N MET A 93 -0.78 4.97 -14.54
CA MET A 93 -1.51 3.74 -14.20
C MET A 93 -2.82 3.62 -15.00
N SER A 94 -3.58 4.72 -15.08
CA SER A 94 -4.81 4.81 -15.87
C SER A 94 -4.54 4.53 -17.36
N GLU A 95 -3.51 5.13 -17.94
CA GLU A 95 -3.12 4.91 -19.35
C GLU A 95 -2.70 3.46 -19.63
N HIS A 96 -2.04 2.80 -18.67
CA HIS A 96 -1.66 1.39 -18.78
C HIS A 96 -2.82 0.42 -18.52
N GLY A 97 -4.00 0.91 -18.13
CA GLY A 97 -5.13 0.07 -17.71
C GLY A 97 -4.86 -0.68 -16.39
N GLN A 98 -3.97 -0.16 -15.55
CA GLN A 98 -3.50 -0.78 -14.30
C GLN A 98 -4.16 -0.15 -13.07
N GLY A 99 -5.46 0.13 -13.16
CA GLY A 99 -6.20 0.87 -12.14
C GLY A 99 -7.51 1.45 -12.69
N PRO A 100 -8.20 2.28 -11.90
CA PRO A 100 -9.36 3.02 -12.38
C PRO A 100 -8.93 4.04 -13.45
N ARG A 101 -9.72 4.18 -14.51
CA ARG A 101 -9.46 5.20 -15.53
C ARG A 101 -9.68 6.61 -14.96
N LEU A 102 -8.75 7.52 -15.25
CA LEU A 102 -8.95 8.95 -15.04
C LEU A 102 -9.98 9.46 -16.05
N LEU A 103 -11.10 10.00 -15.55
CA LEU A 103 -12.16 10.56 -16.38
C LEU A 103 -12.00 12.07 -16.54
N ALA A 104 -11.65 12.78 -15.47
CA ALA A 104 -11.41 14.21 -15.49
C ALA A 104 -10.61 14.70 -14.27
N ARG A 105 -10.13 15.94 -14.34
CA ARG A 105 -9.46 16.67 -13.26
C ARG A 105 -10.23 17.93 -12.90
N PHE A 106 -10.08 18.34 -11.65
CA PHE A 106 -10.46 19.66 -11.16
C PHE A 106 -9.39 20.17 -10.20
N THR A 107 -9.48 21.44 -9.79
CA THR A 107 -8.41 22.12 -9.05
C THR A 107 -7.97 21.38 -7.77
N SER A 108 -8.89 20.70 -7.11
CA SER A 108 -8.70 20.04 -5.80
C SER A 108 -8.88 18.53 -5.83
N GLY A 109 -8.89 17.90 -7.02
CA GLY A 109 -9.14 16.48 -7.11
C GLY A 109 -9.33 15.94 -8.52
N ARG A 110 -9.94 14.76 -8.60
CA ARG A 110 -10.16 14.04 -9.86
C ARG A 110 -11.45 13.23 -9.85
N VAL A 111 -11.93 12.95 -11.06
CA VAL A 111 -13.03 12.01 -11.32
C VAL A 111 -12.44 10.74 -11.92
N GLU A 112 -12.76 9.60 -11.32
CA GLU A 112 -12.23 8.28 -11.65
C GLU A 112 -13.38 7.34 -12.05
N GLU A 113 -13.07 6.34 -12.86
CA GLU A 113 -13.94 5.19 -13.09
C GLU A 113 -14.30 4.49 -11.78
N PHE A 114 -15.57 4.09 -11.64
CA PHE A 114 -15.98 3.24 -10.53
C PHE A 114 -15.70 1.78 -10.87
N ILE A 115 -14.77 1.16 -10.14
CA ILE A 115 -14.47 -0.27 -10.29
C ILE A 115 -15.56 -1.07 -9.56
N HIS A 116 -16.22 -1.97 -10.29
CA HIS A 116 -17.24 -2.87 -9.75
C HIS A 116 -16.62 -4.11 -9.08
N ALA A 117 -15.78 -3.89 -8.07
CA ALA A 117 -15.08 -4.94 -7.34
C ALA A 117 -15.15 -4.70 -5.83
N LYS A 118 -14.80 -5.72 -5.04
CA LYS A 118 -14.67 -5.60 -3.57
C LYS A 118 -13.21 -5.59 -3.17
N THR A 119 -12.85 -4.75 -2.22
CA THR A 119 -11.54 -4.84 -1.55
C THR A 119 -11.43 -6.19 -0.85
N LEU A 120 -10.24 -6.77 -0.86
CA LEU A 120 -9.97 -8.00 -0.13
C LEU A 120 -10.01 -7.74 1.39
N SER A 121 -10.05 -8.83 2.15
CA SER A 121 -9.94 -8.86 3.60
C SER A 121 -8.66 -9.58 4.04
N ALA A 122 -8.34 -9.51 5.34
CA ALA A 122 -7.24 -10.28 5.92
C ALA A 122 -7.37 -11.79 5.68
N ALA A 123 -8.61 -12.31 5.68
CA ALA A 123 -8.89 -13.72 5.43
C ALA A 123 -8.62 -14.11 3.96
N ASP A 124 -8.94 -13.24 3.01
CA ASP A 124 -8.74 -13.51 1.59
C ASP A 124 -7.26 -13.70 1.24
N LEU A 125 -6.35 -12.99 1.93
CA LEU A 125 -4.90 -13.17 1.72
C LEU A 125 -4.42 -14.59 2.07
N ARG A 126 -5.18 -15.33 2.90
CA ARG A 126 -4.86 -16.71 3.29
C ARG A 126 -5.35 -17.74 2.28
N ASP A 127 -6.28 -17.37 1.41
CA ASP A 127 -6.81 -18.27 0.39
C ASP A 127 -5.72 -18.55 -0.67
N PRO A 128 -5.35 -19.82 -0.92
CA PRO A 128 -4.28 -20.15 -1.86
C PRO A 128 -4.55 -19.72 -3.31
N GLU A 129 -5.81 -19.66 -3.73
CA GLU A 129 -6.19 -19.25 -5.09
C GLU A 129 -6.12 -17.72 -5.24
N VAL A 130 -6.67 -16.98 -4.27
CA VAL A 130 -6.53 -15.51 -4.22
C VAL A 130 -5.06 -15.12 -4.15
N SER A 131 -4.29 -15.78 -3.28
CA SER A 131 -2.84 -15.59 -3.14
C SER A 131 -2.09 -15.81 -4.47
N ALA A 132 -2.50 -16.79 -5.28
CA ALA A 132 -1.95 -17.03 -6.61
C ALA A 132 -2.27 -15.91 -7.62
N LEU A 133 -3.49 -15.38 -7.57
CA LEU A 133 -3.92 -14.25 -8.40
C LEU A 133 -3.14 -12.98 -8.04
N ILE A 134 -2.99 -12.68 -6.74
CA ILE A 134 -2.17 -11.55 -6.25
C ILE A 134 -0.73 -11.70 -6.71
N ALA A 135 -0.12 -12.89 -6.54
CA ALA A 135 1.25 -13.14 -6.98
C ALA A 135 1.46 -12.86 -8.48
N SER A 136 0.48 -13.24 -9.31
CA SER A 136 0.53 -12.97 -10.74
C SER A 136 0.34 -11.48 -11.06
N LYS A 137 -0.61 -10.82 -10.41
CA LYS A 137 -0.86 -9.39 -10.60
C LYS A 137 0.30 -8.52 -10.13
N MET A 138 0.97 -8.87 -9.03
CA MET A 138 2.20 -8.21 -8.58
C MET A 138 3.32 -8.33 -9.62
N ARG A 139 3.48 -9.49 -10.29
CA ARG A 139 4.50 -9.65 -11.34
C ARG A 139 4.22 -8.74 -12.53
N GLU A 140 2.96 -8.66 -12.94
CA GLU A 140 2.49 -7.76 -13.99
C GLU A 140 2.79 -6.30 -13.61
N PHE A 141 2.41 -5.89 -12.39
CA PHE A 141 2.63 -4.55 -11.87
C PHE A 141 4.12 -4.17 -11.80
N HIS A 142 4.98 -5.07 -11.30
CA HIS A 142 6.43 -4.86 -11.23
C HIS A 142 7.11 -4.67 -12.59
N ASN A 143 6.49 -5.20 -13.66
CA ASN A 143 7.00 -5.11 -15.02
C ASN A 143 6.53 -3.84 -15.77
N LEU A 144 5.72 -2.98 -15.14
CA LEU A 144 5.28 -1.72 -15.74
C LEU A 144 6.43 -0.78 -16.04
N HIS A 145 6.30 -0.10 -17.20
CA HIS A 145 7.26 0.91 -17.63
C HIS A 145 6.73 2.29 -17.30
N MET A 146 7.24 2.85 -16.20
CA MET A 146 6.82 4.15 -15.69
C MET A 146 7.79 5.26 -16.11
N PRO A 147 7.29 6.48 -16.36
CA PRO A 147 8.11 7.63 -16.71
C PRO A 147 8.86 8.14 -15.46
N ALA A 148 9.91 7.44 -15.07
CA ALA A 148 10.84 7.82 -14.01
C ALA A 148 12.16 7.07 -14.18
N ALA A 149 13.25 7.61 -13.62
CA ALA A 149 14.50 6.85 -13.52
C ALA A 149 14.28 5.61 -12.63
N LYS A 150 14.83 4.46 -13.03
CA LYS A 150 14.80 3.21 -12.25
C LYS A 150 15.75 3.27 -11.04
N MET A 151 15.50 4.22 -10.15
CA MET A 151 16.28 4.48 -8.94
C MET A 151 15.49 4.03 -7.72
N VAL A 152 16.17 3.33 -6.81
CA VAL A 152 15.60 2.86 -5.54
C VAL A 152 15.27 4.05 -4.64
N GLN A 153 14.02 4.16 -4.20
CA GLN A 153 13.52 5.28 -3.39
C GLN A 153 13.32 4.96 -1.91
N ILE A 154 13.13 3.68 -1.54
CA ILE A 154 12.79 3.30 -0.15
C ILE A 154 13.78 3.86 0.89
N TRP A 155 15.08 3.83 0.61
CA TRP A 155 16.12 4.26 1.56
C TRP A 155 16.13 5.77 1.76
N HIS A 156 15.92 6.53 0.69
CA HIS A 156 15.79 7.98 0.77
C HIS A 156 14.54 8.36 1.57
N ARG A 157 13.40 7.71 1.28
CA ARG A 157 12.14 7.94 1.99
C ARG A 157 12.24 7.60 3.48
N MET A 158 12.86 6.48 3.85
CA MET A 158 13.11 6.14 5.26
C MET A 158 13.93 7.20 5.99
N ARG A 159 15.00 7.72 5.38
CA ARG A 159 15.80 8.78 5.99
C ARG A 159 15.03 10.09 6.15
N LYS A 160 14.25 10.47 5.13
CA LYS A 160 13.36 11.64 5.21
C LYS A 160 12.39 11.48 6.39
N TRP A 161 11.69 10.34 6.47
CA TRP A 161 10.75 10.06 7.55
C TRP A 161 11.40 9.94 8.93
N LEU A 162 12.63 9.43 9.02
CA LEU A 162 13.38 9.47 10.27
C LEU A 162 13.66 10.90 10.73
N GLY A 163 14.01 11.80 9.80
CA GLY A 163 14.15 13.23 10.06
C GLY A 163 12.85 13.85 10.58
N GLU A 164 11.73 13.58 9.92
CA GLU A 164 10.40 14.06 10.34
C GLU A 164 9.95 13.47 11.68
N ALA A 165 10.20 12.18 11.92
CA ALA A 165 9.89 11.56 13.20
C ALA A 165 10.69 12.24 14.34
N ARG A 166 11.98 12.56 14.12
CA ARG A 166 12.81 13.28 15.08
C ARG A 166 12.35 14.72 15.33
N SER A 167 11.79 15.40 14.32
CA SER A 167 11.29 16.77 14.46
C SER A 167 9.97 16.83 15.24
N LEU A 168 9.09 15.83 15.06
CA LEU A 168 7.76 15.78 15.66
C LEU A 168 7.75 15.13 17.05
N CYS A 169 8.57 14.11 17.27
CA CYS A 169 8.49 13.29 18.48
C CYS A 169 8.94 14.02 19.74
N SER A 170 8.26 13.72 20.86
CA SER A 170 8.75 14.12 22.18
C SER A 170 10.10 13.46 22.51
N PRO A 171 10.95 14.08 23.36
CA PRO A 171 12.20 13.45 23.80
C PRO A 171 12.04 12.08 24.45
N LYS A 172 10.87 11.82 25.05
CA LYS A 172 10.52 10.52 25.63
C LYS A 172 10.34 9.48 24.51
N ASP A 173 9.58 9.81 23.48
CA ASP A 173 9.29 8.89 22.38
C ASP A 173 10.54 8.62 21.53
N ILE A 174 11.39 9.62 21.29
CA ILE A 174 12.68 9.42 20.61
C ILE A 174 13.50 8.29 21.28
N LYS A 175 13.54 8.28 22.61
CA LYS A 175 14.24 7.25 23.39
C LYS A 175 13.51 5.91 23.38
N ILE A 176 12.19 5.90 23.59
CA ILE A 176 11.39 4.66 23.64
C ILE A 176 11.44 3.92 22.31
N PHE A 177 11.35 4.64 21.19
CA PHE A 177 11.39 4.07 19.85
C PHE A 177 12.81 3.93 19.29
N GLY A 178 13.83 4.38 20.02
CA GLY A 178 15.23 4.21 19.64
C GLY A 178 15.61 4.94 18.34
N LEU A 179 15.01 6.10 18.06
CA LEU A 179 15.23 6.82 16.79
C LEU A 179 16.69 7.26 16.60
N ASP A 180 17.46 7.40 17.67
CA ASP A 180 18.88 7.76 17.62
C ASP A 180 19.71 6.71 16.87
N ASN A 181 19.34 5.44 16.96
CA ASN A 181 20.08 4.33 16.35
C ASN A 181 19.62 4.01 14.91
N LEU A 182 18.43 4.47 14.51
CA LEU A 182 17.81 4.06 13.24
C LEU A 182 18.58 4.52 12.00
N ASP A 183 19.37 5.60 12.06
CA ASP A 183 20.18 6.02 10.91
C ASP A 183 21.22 4.95 10.53
N GLU A 184 21.94 4.46 11.54
CA GLU A 184 22.92 3.40 11.37
C GLU A 184 22.26 2.09 10.93
N GLU A 185 21.08 1.78 11.46
CA GLU A 185 20.32 0.59 11.04
C GLU A 185 19.86 0.65 9.58
N ILE A 186 19.38 1.81 9.11
CA ILE A 186 19.03 2.03 7.71
C ILE A 186 20.28 1.86 6.83
N ASN A 187 21.44 2.40 7.25
CA ASN A 187 22.70 2.26 6.52
C ASN A 187 23.16 0.79 6.43
N ILE A 188 23.04 0.04 7.53
CA ILE A 188 23.37 -1.40 7.57
C ILE A 188 22.47 -2.18 6.62
N LEU A 189 21.15 -1.92 6.65
CA LEU A 189 20.19 -2.58 5.76
C LEU A 189 20.48 -2.28 4.30
N GLU A 190 20.62 -1.00 3.94
CA GLU A 190 20.88 -0.60 2.56
C GLU A 190 22.15 -1.25 2.02
N LYS A 191 23.23 -1.27 2.81
CA LYS A 191 24.48 -1.94 2.42
C LYS A 191 24.30 -3.44 2.26
N LYS A 192 23.78 -4.14 3.27
CA LYS A 192 23.62 -5.62 3.23
C LYS A 192 22.64 -6.08 2.13
N LEU A 193 21.62 -5.27 1.82
CA LEU A 193 20.58 -5.63 0.86
C LEU A 193 20.94 -5.26 -0.59
N SER A 194 21.75 -4.21 -0.81
CA SER A 194 22.27 -3.84 -2.13
C SER A 194 23.31 -4.84 -2.67
N GLU A 195 23.95 -5.63 -1.81
CA GLU A 195 24.86 -6.72 -2.20
C GLU A 195 24.10 -8.01 -2.66
N GLY A 196 22.79 -8.06 -2.45
CA GLY A 196 21.96 -9.27 -2.61
C GLY A 196 21.21 -9.40 -3.94
N TYR A 197 19.92 -9.72 -3.86
CA TYR A 197 19.03 -9.81 -5.02
C TYR A 197 18.59 -8.41 -5.46
N GLN A 198 18.87 -8.04 -6.72
CA GLN A 198 18.75 -6.67 -7.24
C GLN A 198 17.72 -6.49 -8.36
N GLU A 199 16.69 -7.34 -8.47
CA GLU A 199 15.63 -7.08 -9.47
C GLU A 199 14.82 -5.85 -9.02
N ILE A 200 14.94 -4.77 -9.79
CA ILE A 200 14.20 -3.53 -9.59
C ILE A 200 12.98 -3.54 -10.50
N GLY A 201 11.80 -3.33 -9.90
CA GLY A 201 10.52 -3.21 -10.59
C GLY A 201 9.77 -1.98 -10.12
N PHE A 202 8.69 -1.63 -10.82
CA PHE A 202 7.78 -0.60 -10.32
C PHE A 202 6.93 -1.20 -9.20
N CYS A 203 7.22 -0.83 -7.96
CA CYS A 203 6.62 -1.43 -6.77
C CYS A 203 5.47 -0.56 -6.28
N HIS A 204 4.44 -1.20 -5.72
CA HIS A 204 3.34 -0.54 -5.04
C HIS A 204 3.79 0.08 -3.71
N ASN A 205 4.68 -0.63 -3.00
CA ASN A 205 5.25 -0.31 -1.69
C ASN A 205 4.27 -0.33 -0.50
N ASP A 206 2.96 -0.35 -0.75
CA ASP A 206 1.89 -0.46 0.26
C ASP A 206 0.81 -1.50 -0.09
N LEU A 207 1.20 -2.71 -0.50
CA LEU A 207 0.24 -3.72 -0.99
C LEU A 207 -0.47 -4.51 0.13
N GLN A 208 -1.25 -3.80 0.95
CA GLN A 208 -2.19 -4.35 1.93
C GLN A 208 -3.54 -4.72 1.28
N TYR A 209 -4.38 -5.55 1.93
CA TYR A 209 -5.59 -6.12 1.29
C TYR A 209 -6.63 -5.10 0.86
N GLY A 210 -6.71 -3.94 1.51
CA GLY A 210 -7.55 -2.81 1.16
C GLY A 210 -7.15 -2.13 -0.15
N ASN A 211 -5.90 -2.30 -0.58
CA ASN A 211 -5.37 -1.80 -1.86
C ASN A 211 -5.46 -2.83 -2.99
N ILE A 212 -6.16 -3.95 -2.75
CA ILE A 212 -6.39 -5.01 -3.71
C ILE A 212 -7.90 -5.20 -3.85
N MET A 213 -8.43 -4.92 -5.04
CA MET A 213 -9.82 -5.18 -5.38
C MET A 213 -9.93 -6.45 -6.23
N MET A 214 -10.98 -7.23 -6.00
CA MET A 214 -11.31 -8.40 -6.79
C MET A 214 -12.75 -8.34 -7.28
N ASP A 215 -12.92 -8.54 -8.58
CA ASP A 215 -14.24 -8.75 -9.18
C ASP A 215 -14.75 -10.15 -8.83
N GLU A 216 -15.97 -10.26 -8.30
CA GLU A 216 -16.49 -11.52 -7.78
C GLU A 216 -16.82 -12.55 -8.87
N GLU A 217 -17.13 -12.11 -10.08
CA GLU A 217 -17.54 -12.97 -11.19
C GLU A 217 -16.34 -13.43 -12.02
N THR A 218 -15.49 -12.47 -12.40
CA THR A 218 -14.34 -12.68 -13.29
C THR A 218 -13.06 -13.03 -12.53
N ARG A 219 -13.03 -12.79 -11.21
CA ARG A 219 -11.84 -12.97 -10.34
C ARG A 219 -10.65 -12.11 -10.75
N LEU A 220 -10.89 -11.05 -11.53
CA LEU A 220 -9.85 -10.10 -11.94
C LEU A 220 -9.40 -9.28 -10.73
N ILE A 221 -8.09 -9.19 -10.54
CA ILE A 221 -7.46 -8.38 -9.49
C ILE A 221 -7.08 -7.01 -10.06
N THR A 222 -7.51 -5.97 -9.37
CA THR A 222 -7.09 -4.59 -9.62
C THR A 222 -6.39 -4.06 -8.37
N ILE A 223 -5.13 -3.67 -8.52
CA ILE A 223 -4.38 -2.96 -7.46
C ILE A 223 -4.78 -1.49 -7.54
N ILE A 224 -4.97 -0.81 -6.41
CA ILE A 224 -5.34 0.61 -6.31
C ILE A 224 -4.48 1.31 -5.27
N ASP A 225 -4.54 2.65 -5.22
CA ASP A 225 -3.91 3.50 -4.20
C ASP A 225 -2.37 3.57 -4.25
N TYR A 226 -1.86 4.13 -5.35
CA TYR A 226 -0.43 4.15 -5.69
C TYR A 226 0.38 5.29 -5.05
N GLU A 227 -0.07 5.89 -3.94
CA GLU A 227 0.56 7.08 -3.31
C GLU A 227 2.02 6.81 -2.89
N TYR A 228 2.33 5.55 -2.58
CA TYR A 228 3.67 5.10 -2.22
C TYR A 228 4.46 4.49 -3.38
N ALA A 229 3.86 4.33 -4.56
CA ALA A 229 4.45 3.55 -5.64
C ALA A 229 5.70 4.22 -6.24
N SER A 230 6.73 3.43 -6.48
CA SER A 230 8.00 3.89 -7.05
C SER A 230 8.86 2.72 -7.53
N TYR A 231 9.94 3.01 -8.26
CA TYR A 231 10.95 1.98 -8.54
C TYR A 231 11.67 1.55 -7.26
N ASN A 232 11.64 0.25 -6.96
CA ASN A 232 12.29 -0.36 -5.79
C ASN A 232 12.63 -1.83 -6.07
N PRO A 233 13.42 -2.48 -5.19
CA PRO A 233 13.61 -3.92 -5.25
C PRO A 233 12.27 -4.65 -5.12
N VAL A 234 11.92 -5.52 -6.07
CA VAL A 234 10.65 -6.28 -6.03
C VAL A 234 10.53 -7.14 -4.76
N ALA A 235 11.67 -7.48 -4.17
CA ALA A 235 11.74 -8.19 -2.91
C ALA A 235 11.19 -7.37 -1.73
N TYR A 236 11.29 -6.04 -1.76
CA TYR A 236 10.68 -5.16 -0.77
C TYR A 236 9.16 -5.21 -0.83
N ASP A 237 8.58 -5.09 -2.03
CA ASP A 237 7.13 -5.05 -2.18
C ASP A 237 6.49 -6.40 -1.80
N LEU A 238 7.13 -7.50 -2.20
CA LEU A 238 6.76 -8.86 -1.77
C LEU A 238 6.87 -9.03 -0.25
N ALA A 239 7.92 -8.47 0.36
CA ALA A 239 8.10 -8.54 1.81
C ALA A 239 7.00 -7.75 2.53
N ASN A 240 6.69 -6.56 2.02
CA ASN A 240 5.63 -5.73 2.54
C ASN A 240 4.29 -6.48 2.52
N HIS A 241 3.93 -7.05 1.36
CA HIS A 241 2.70 -7.82 1.23
C HIS A 241 2.60 -8.95 2.27
N PHE A 242 3.70 -9.68 2.52
CA PHE A 242 3.71 -10.72 3.56
C PHE A 242 3.65 -10.16 4.98
N CYS A 243 4.28 -9.01 5.25
CA CYS A 243 4.14 -8.32 6.53
C CYS A 243 2.68 -7.90 6.78
N GLU A 244 1.91 -7.54 5.74
CA GLU A 244 0.51 -7.15 5.87
C GLU A 244 -0.43 -8.32 6.17
N MET A 245 -0.01 -9.57 5.95
CA MET A 245 -0.82 -10.77 6.29
C MET A 245 -0.99 -11.00 7.79
N VAL A 246 -0.29 -10.24 8.63
CA VAL A 246 -0.40 -10.30 10.11
C VAL A 246 -1.43 -9.30 10.66
N ALA A 247 -1.89 -8.37 9.83
CA ALA A 247 -2.79 -7.30 10.22
C ALA A 247 -4.26 -7.66 9.91
N ASP A 248 -5.16 -7.19 10.77
CA ASP A 248 -6.60 -7.17 10.52
C ASP A 248 -7.18 -5.81 10.96
N TYR A 249 -7.10 -4.85 10.04
CA TYR A 249 -7.63 -3.49 10.14
C TYR A 249 -9.16 -3.41 10.24
N HIS A 250 -9.88 -4.54 10.09
CA HIS A 250 -11.33 -4.60 10.31
C HIS A 250 -11.70 -5.23 11.66
N SER A 251 -10.71 -5.64 12.46
CA SER A 251 -10.93 -6.14 13.82
C SER A 251 -11.26 -5.01 14.80
N ASP A 252 -11.70 -5.37 16.01
CA ASP A 252 -11.93 -4.41 17.10
C ASP A 252 -10.63 -3.71 17.58
N THR A 253 -9.47 -4.28 17.23
CA THR A 253 -8.14 -3.73 17.57
C THR A 253 -7.28 -3.63 16.31
N PRO A 254 -7.62 -2.72 15.37
CA PRO A 254 -7.04 -2.69 14.03
C PRO A 254 -5.53 -2.37 14.01
N HIS A 255 -4.99 -1.86 15.12
CA HIS A 255 -3.57 -1.56 15.31
C HIS A 255 -2.74 -2.75 15.79
N VAL A 256 -3.37 -3.87 16.20
CA VAL A 256 -2.69 -5.05 16.72
C VAL A 256 -2.25 -5.97 15.58
N LEU A 257 -1.00 -6.40 15.62
CA LEU A 257 -0.36 -7.25 14.62
C LEU A 257 -0.13 -8.65 15.18
N ASP A 258 -0.74 -9.66 14.55
CA ASP A 258 -0.60 -11.06 14.98
C ASP A 258 0.48 -11.77 14.15
N TYR A 259 1.72 -11.66 14.59
CA TYR A 259 2.87 -12.28 13.92
C TYR A 259 2.81 -13.81 13.84
N ASN A 260 1.93 -14.49 14.61
CA ASN A 260 1.70 -15.92 14.43
C ASN A 260 1.02 -16.23 13.08
N LYS A 261 0.37 -15.24 12.46
CA LYS A 261 -0.26 -15.35 11.13
C LYS A 261 0.70 -15.05 9.99
N TYR A 262 1.95 -14.69 10.25
CA TYR A 262 2.93 -14.46 9.18
C TYR A 262 3.05 -15.71 8.29
N PRO A 263 3.07 -15.58 6.95
CA PRO A 263 2.98 -16.74 6.06
C PRO A 263 4.15 -17.71 6.28
N SER A 264 3.83 -19.01 6.27
CA SER A 264 4.84 -20.05 6.46
C SER A 264 5.88 -20.03 5.34
N LEU A 265 7.01 -20.72 5.53
CA LEU A 265 8.01 -20.82 4.46
C LEU A 265 7.43 -21.44 3.18
N GLU A 266 6.56 -22.44 3.34
CA GLU A 266 5.89 -23.11 2.23
C GLU A 266 4.95 -22.14 1.47
N GLU A 267 4.17 -21.33 2.19
CA GLU A 267 3.28 -20.34 1.59
C GLU A 267 4.07 -19.28 0.81
N ARG A 268 5.15 -18.75 1.40
CA ARG A 268 6.04 -17.79 0.73
C ARG A 268 6.70 -18.38 -0.51
N GLN A 269 7.16 -19.64 -0.43
CA GLN A 269 7.74 -20.34 -1.58
C GLN A 269 6.70 -20.59 -2.69
N ARG A 270 5.45 -20.93 -2.33
CA ARG A 270 4.35 -21.10 -3.28
C ARG A 270 4.05 -19.78 -3.99
N PHE A 271 3.86 -18.71 -3.24
CA PHE A 271 3.61 -17.37 -3.76
C PHE A 271 4.73 -16.93 -4.73
N ILE A 272 5.99 -17.00 -4.29
CA ILE A 272 7.15 -16.57 -5.09
C ILE A 272 7.32 -17.43 -6.34
N ARG A 273 7.03 -18.74 -6.27
CA ARG A 273 7.06 -19.62 -7.44
C ARG A 273 6.03 -19.19 -8.47
N ILE A 274 4.81 -18.85 -8.05
CA ILE A 274 3.75 -18.37 -8.95
C ILE A 274 4.14 -17.03 -9.55
N TYR A 275 4.53 -16.06 -8.72
CA TYR A 275 5.02 -14.74 -9.14
C TYR A 275 6.12 -14.85 -10.22
N LEU A 276 7.12 -15.72 -10.03
CA LEU A 276 8.18 -15.93 -11.02
C LEU A 276 7.72 -16.72 -12.26
N SER A 277 6.63 -17.48 -12.17
CA SER A 277 6.09 -18.28 -13.28
C SER A 277 5.19 -17.49 -14.22
N SER A 278 4.69 -16.32 -13.80
CA SER A 278 3.78 -15.47 -14.60
C SER A 278 4.41 -14.95 -15.90
N GLU A 279 5.72 -15.11 -16.09
CA GLU A 279 6.44 -14.83 -17.35
C GLU A 279 6.47 -16.04 -18.32
N GLY A 280 5.65 -17.07 -18.08
CA GLY A 280 5.56 -18.26 -18.92
C GLY A 280 6.73 -19.25 -18.77
N LYS A 281 7.61 -19.05 -17.77
CA LYS A 281 8.77 -19.92 -17.49
C LYS A 281 8.69 -20.47 -16.09
N LYS A 282 8.82 -21.80 -15.94
CA LYS A 282 8.91 -22.43 -14.64
C LYS A 282 10.25 -22.07 -13.96
N PRO A 283 10.27 -21.39 -12.81
CA PRO A 283 11.51 -21.01 -12.13
C PRO A 283 12.18 -22.24 -11.50
N SER A 284 13.51 -22.22 -11.44
CA SER A 284 14.26 -23.21 -10.67
C SER A 284 14.05 -23.02 -9.16
N ASN A 285 14.13 -24.10 -8.38
CA ASN A 285 14.07 -24.03 -6.92
C ASN A 285 15.15 -23.10 -6.34
N ALA A 286 16.33 -23.02 -6.98
CA ALA A 286 17.39 -22.11 -6.59
C ALA A 286 16.97 -20.63 -6.76
N LYS A 287 16.30 -20.27 -7.87
CA LYS A 287 15.80 -18.91 -8.10
C LYS A 287 14.71 -18.54 -7.08
N VAL A 288 13.76 -19.45 -6.83
CA VAL A 288 12.72 -19.27 -5.80
C VAL A 288 13.35 -19.04 -4.43
N ASN A 289 14.25 -19.92 -4.00
CA ASN A 289 14.90 -19.82 -2.69
C ASN A 289 15.76 -18.55 -2.56
N LYS A 290 16.41 -18.09 -3.63
CA LYS A 290 17.17 -16.83 -3.63
C LYS A 290 16.26 -15.64 -3.38
N LEU A 291 15.11 -15.57 -4.06
CA LEU A 291 14.16 -14.48 -3.88
C LEU A 291 13.47 -14.55 -2.51
N VAL A 292 13.04 -15.72 -2.05
CA VAL A 292 12.49 -15.91 -0.68
C VAL A 292 13.45 -15.37 0.38
N LYS A 293 14.74 -15.71 0.30
CA LYS A 293 15.75 -15.19 1.24
C LYS A 293 15.91 -13.67 1.18
N ALA A 294 15.80 -13.08 -0.01
CA ALA A 294 15.87 -11.64 -0.16
C ALA A 294 14.63 -10.96 0.45
N VAL A 295 13.44 -11.45 0.13
CA VAL A 295 12.15 -10.99 0.68
C VAL A 295 12.19 -11.00 2.20
N GLU A 296 12.70 -12.07 2.81
CA GLU A 296 12.81 -12.15 4.26
C GLU A 296 13.69 -11.06 4.87
N LYS A 297 14.82 -10.74 4.23
CA LYS A 297 15.68 -9.65 4.70
C LYS A 297 15.04 -8.28 4.48
N TYR A 298 14.27 -8.09 3.41
CA TYR A 298 13.53 -6.86 3.15
C TYR A 298 12.33 -6.66 4.10
N ALA A 299 11.82 -7.71 4.75
CA ALA A 299 10.80 -7.57 5.80
C ALA A 299 11.29 -6.66 6.94
N LEU A 300 12.59 -6.71 7.26
CA LEU A 300 13.22 -5.78 8.22
C LEU A 300 13.09 -4.32 7.79
N ALA A 301 13.26 -4.04 6.50
CA ALA A 301 13.09 -2.69 5.96
C ALA A 301 11.61 -2.25 6.03
N SER A 302 10.66 -3.15 5.73
CA SER A 302 9.22 -2.87 5.87
C SER A 302 8.84 -2.54 7.33
N HIS A 303 9.44 -3.21 8.32
CA HIS A 303 9.22 -2.90 9.73
C HIS A 303 9.70 -1.51 10.13
N ILE A 304 10.91 -1.08 9.71
CA ILE A 304 11.36 0.30 9.96
C ILE A 304 10.48 1.31 9.22
N PHE A 305 10.20 1.07 7.95
CA PHE A 305 9.44 1.96 7.09
C PHE A 305 8.06 2.29 7.68
N TRP A 306 7.29 1.25 8.01
CA TRP A 306 5.95 1.41 8.57
C TRP A 306 5.94 1.73 10.06
N GLY A 307 7.01 1.39 10.79
CA GLY A 307 7.22 1.88 12.16
C GLY A 307 7.38 3.41 12.20
N LEU A 308 8.17 3.97 11.28
CA LEU A 308 8.31 5.42 11.11
C LEU A 308 6.98 6.05 10.68
N TRP A 309 6.28 5.45 9.72
CA TRP A 309 4.96 5.93 9.29
C TRP A 309 3.96 5.98 10.46
N GLY A 310 3.88 4.90 11.25
CA GLY A 310 3.00 4.83 12.41
C GLY A 310 3.36 5.87 13.46
N LEU A 311 4.67 6.04 13.73
CA LEU A 311 5.12 6.99 14.72
C LEU A 311 4.79 8.44 14.30
N ILE A 312 5.09 8.84 13.06
CA ILE A 312 4.72 10.16 12.52
C ILE A 312 3.20 10.34 12.58
N SER A 313 2.44 9.33 12.13
CA SER A 313 0.97 9.33 12.13
C SER A 313 0.39 9.59 13.51
N SER A 314 1.02 9.09 14.58
CA SER A 314 0.56 9.35 15.95
C SER A 314 0.61 10.82 16.40
N TYR A 315 1.34 11.66 15.67
CA TYR A 315 1.47 13.09 15.93
C TYR A 315 0.66 13.97 14.98
N VAL A 316 0.28 13.44 13.80
CA VAL A 316 -0.35 14.24 12.73
C VAL A 316 -1.78 13.79 12.40
N ASN A 317 -2.12 12.53 12.62
CA ASN A 317 -3.44 11.99 12.30
C ASN A 317 -4.39 12.06 13.50
N LYS A 318 -5.69 12.21 13.20
CA LYS A 318 -6.78 12.28 14.19
C LYS A 318 -7.72 11.07 14.13
N ILE A 319 -7.40 10.09 13.30
CA ILE A 319 -8.20 8.88 13.13
C ILE A 319 -8.06 8.03 14.41
N ASP A 320 -9.17 7.39 14.81
CA ASP A 320 -9.21 6.49 15.96
C ASP A 320 -8.47 5.18 15.65
N PHE A 321 -7.15 5.22 15.80
CA PHE A 321 -6.22 4.12 15.60
C PHE A 321 -5.01 4.34 16.52
N ASP A 322 -4.58 3.31 17.25
CA ASP A 322 -3.40 3.43 18.12
C ASP A 322 -2.11 3.32 17.30
N TYR A 323 -1.76 4.43 16.66
CA TYR A 323 -0.58 4.57 15.83
C TYR A 323 0.73 4.31 16.58
N LYS A 324 0.80 4.63 17.89
CA LYS A 324 2.01 4.41 18.68
C LYS A 324 2.20 2.94 18.98
N GLU A 325 1.14 2.25 19.34
CA GLU A 325 1.16 0.80 19.56
C GLU A 325 1.49 0.03 18.27
N TYR A 326 0.92 0.44 17.14
CA TYR A 326 1.28 -0.10 15.83
C TYR A 326 2.78 0.10 15.53
N ALA A 327 3.29 1.33 15.69
CA ALA A 327 4.71 1.62 15.47
C ALA A 327 5.61 0.79 16.38
N ARG A 328 5.23 0.64 17.66
CA ARG A 328 5.97 -0.14 18.66
C ARG A 328 6.12 -1.59 18.22
N GLN A 329 5.04 -2.23 17.80
CA GLN A 329 5.07 -3.61 17.32
C GLN A 329 5.96 -3.78 16.09
N ARG A 330 5.87 -2.87 15.09
CA ARG A 330 6.73 -2.91 13.90
C ARG A 330 8.22 -2.80 14.28
N PHE A 331 8.60 -1.83 15.12
CA PHE A 331 10.00 -1.70 15.56
C PHE A 331 10.47 -2.89 16.39
N GLN A 332 9.63 -3.42 17.30
CA GLN A 332 9.99 -4.61 18.08
C GLN A 332 10.25 -5.82 17.18
N GLU A 333 9.42 -6.04 16.16
CA GLU A 333 9.62 -7.15 15.22
C GLU A 333 10.93 -6.99 14.43
N TYR A 334 11.28 -5.77 14.03
CA TYR A 334 12.59 -5.50 13.42
C TYR A 334 13.73 -5.99 14.32
N TRP A 335 13.76 -5.58 15.59
CA TRP A 335 14.82 -5.94 16.53
C TRP A 335 14.83 -7.43 16.85
N LEU A 336 13.66 -8.06 16.96
CA LEU A 336 13.53 -9.50 17.21
C LEU A 336 14.10 -10.33 16.05
N ARG A 337 13.81 -9.92 14.81
CA ARG A 337 14.16 -10.70 13.61
C ARG A 337 15.54 -10.42 13.04
N LYS A 338 16.09 -9.22 13.28
CA LYS A 338 17.39 -8.78 12.74
C LYS A 338 18.51 -9.81 12.97
N PRO A 339 18.75 -10.35 14.18
CA PRO A 339 19.87 -11.26 14.42
C PRO A 339 19.80 -12.51 13.55
N THR A 340 18.60 -13.11 13.42
CA THR A 340 18.41 -14.33 12.63
C THR A 340 18.54 -14.08 11.12
N LEU A 341 18.11 -12.90 10.65
CA LEU A 341 18.04 -12.61 9.22
C LEU A 341 19.31 -11.97 8.62
N LEU A 342 20.02 -11.17 9.41
CA LEU A 342 21.20 -10.42 8.95
C LEU A 342 22.51 -10.85 9.59
N ASP A 343 22.45 -11.45 10.79
CA ASP A 343 23.63 -11.75 11.60
C ASP A 343 23.86 -13.27 11.75
N SER A 344 22.98 -14.11 11.17
CA SER A 344 23.24 -15.55 11.06
C SER A 344 24.48 -15.80 10.20
N PRO A 345 25.52 -16.47 10.72
CA PRO A 345 26.61 -16.99 9.89
C PRO A 345 26.01 -17.99 8.89
N CYS A 346 26.53 -18.03 7.68
CA CYS A 346 26.29 -19.15 6.79
C CYS A 346 26.86 -20.41 7.48
N ILE A 347 26.03 -21.19 8.18
CA ILE A 347 26.46 -22.42 8.84
C ILE A 347 26.74 -23.44 7.73
N THR A 348 27.99 -23.51 7.31
CA THR A 348 28.58 -24.75 6.79
C THR A 348 28.74 -25.70 7.96
N SER A 349 27.85 -26.69 8.02
CA SER A 349 27.95 -28.00 8.71
C SER A 349 28.39 -28.07 10.19
N GLN A 350 27.59 -28.86 10.93
CA GLN A 350 27.87 -29.64 12.15
C GLN A 350 27.59 -29.01 13.52
N ASP A 351 26.59 -29.64 14.16
CA ASP A 351 26.44 -30.02 15.56
C ASP A 351 26.38 -28.97 16.71
N ALA A 352 25.26 -29.11 17.43
CA ALA A 352 25.07 -29.01 18.87
C ALA A 352 24.95 -27.62 19.55
N THR A 353 23.68 -27.32 19.89
CA THR A 353 23.18 -26.75 21.16
C THR A 353 23.80 -25.45 21.70
N VAL A 354 23.03 -24.36 21.69
CA VAL A 354 23.18 -23.26 22.65
C VAL A 354 21.79 -22.79 23.13
N ASN A 355 21.53 -23.01 24.42
CA ASN A 355 20.55 -22.28 25.23
C ASN A 355 21.13 -20.90 25.57
N GLY A 356 20.32 -19.84 25.49
CA GLY A 356 20.72 -18.51 25.98
C GLY A 356 19.61 -17.47 25.84
N SER A 357 19.09 -17.05 26.99
CA SER A 357 17.90 -16.23 27.23
C SER A 357 18.02 -14.77 26.77
N LEU A 358 16.90 -14.19 26.31
CA LEU A 358 16.73 -12.76 26.02
C LEU A 358 16.65 -11.92 27.33
N PRO A 359 17.15 -10.67 27.34
CA PRO A 359 16.94 -9.76 28.46
C PRO A 359 15.54 -9.14 28.43
N SER A 360 14.87 -9.14 29.57
CA SER A 360 13.62 -8.45 29.83
C SER A 360 13.85 -6.94 29.94
N PHE A 361 13.11 -6.15 29.16
CA PHE A 361 13.01 -4.70 29.35
C PHE A 361 11.90 -4.38 30.36
N THR A 362 12.26 -3.73 31.46
CA THR A 362 11.36 -2.98 32.35
C THR A 362 11.41 -1.50 32.02
#